data_AF-A0A8J7E7N0-F1
#
_entry.id   AF-A0A8J7E7N0-F1
#
_cell.length_a   1.000
_cell.length_b   1.000
_cell.length_c   1.000
_cell.angle_alpha   90.00
_cell.angle_beta   90.00
_cell.angle_gamma   90.00
#
_symmetry.space_group_name_H-M   'P 1'
#
loop_
_entity.id
_entity.type
_entity.pdbx_description
1 polymer ?
#
loop_
_entity_poly.entity_id
_entity_poly.type
_entity_poly.pdbx_seq_one_letter_code
_entity_poly.pdbx_strand_id
1 'polypeptide(L)'
;GVQFTLRLPVFWAAMVGIGLQAASGGFPVPIERGITILGQGAIPLALLTLGIQLARTPLVFGRHELLGAGLRLVVSPLLAYGLASGLGLQGLDRQVVVLQAAMPVAVNSLIWVTELGGDRTRVARTIVLSTFLSLFTLPVVLWLSSQ
;
A
#
# COMPACT_ATOMS: atom_id res chain seq x y z
N GLY A 1 12.88 -13.72 -10.68
CA GLY A 1 11.77 -13.90 -9.72
C GLY A 1 12.30 -14.26 -8.35
N VAL A 2 12.44 -15.55 -8.06
CA VAL A 2 12.80 -16.06 -6.72
C VAL A 2 14.17 -15.60 -6.20
N GLN A 3 15.20 -15.61 -7.04
CA GLN A 3 16.55 -15.16 -6.65
C GLN A 3 16.61 -13.68 -6.23
N PHE A 4 15.67 -12.87 -6.72
CA PHE A 4 15.59 -11.45 -6.37
C PHE A 4 14.84 -11.25 -5.06
N THR A 5 13.73 -11.97 -4.86
CA THR A 5 12.98 -11.96 -3.59
C THR A 5 13.88 -12.35 -2.42
N LEU A 6 14.77 -13.33 -2.59
CA LEU A 6 15.74 -13.74 -1.57
C LEU A 6 16.80 -12.67 -1.24
N ARG A 7 16.97 -11.64 -2.09
CA ARG A 7 17.86 -10.50 -1.82
C ARG A 7 17.17 -9.38 -1.04
N LEU A 8 15.84 -9.42 -0.91
CA LEU A 8 15.08 -8.37 -0.24
C LEU A 8 15.11 -8.57 1.28
N PRO A 9 15.64 -7.61 2.08
CA PRO A 9 15.71 -7.74 3.53
C PRO A 9 14.33 -7.92 4.18
N VAL A 10 13.30 -7.27 3.61
CA VAL A 10 11.92 -7.32 4.10
C VAL A 10 11.37 -8.75 4.13
N PHE A 11 11.75 -9.58 3.15
CA PHE A 11 11.30 -10.98 3.09
C PHE A 11 11.85 -11.77 4.29
N TRP A 12 13.15 -11.66 4.55
CA TRP A 12 13.79 -12.31 5.69
C TRP A 12 13.29 -11.76 7.03
N ALA A 13 13.11 -10.44 7.14
CA ALA A 13 12.56 -9.82 8.33
C ALA A 13 11.15 -10.35 8.67
N ALA A 14 10.27 -10.50 7.67
CA ALA A 14 8.95 -11.07 7.87
C ALA A 14 9.01 -12.55 8.30
N MET A 15 9.85 -13.36 7.65
CA MET A 15 10.03 -14.78 8.00
C MET A 15 10.53 -14.95 9.44
N VAL A 16 11.54 -14.17 9.83
CA VAL A 16 12.08 -14.18 11.20
C VAL A 16 11.03 -13.71 12.20
N GLY A 17 10.31 -12.63 11.89
CA GLY A 17 9.25 -12.10 12.76
C GLY A 17 8.14 -13.13 13.02
N ILE A 18 7.65 -13.79 11.97
CA ILE A 18 6.65 -14.86 12.08
C ILE A 18 7.20 -16.05 12.88
N GLY A 19 8.43 -16.47 12.60
CA GLY A 19 9.07 -17.58 13.29
C GLY A 19 9.23 -17.33 14.79
N LEU A 20 9.68 -16.14 15.18
CA LEU A 20 9.82 -15.74 16.58
C LEU A 20 8.47 -15.61 17.29
N GLN A 21 7.44 -15.10 16.59
CA GLN A 21 6.08 -15.02 17.12
C GLN A 21 5.50 -16.42 17.39
N ALA A 22 5.75 -17.38 16.49
CA ALA A 22 5.29 -18.76 16.63
C ALA A 22 6.03 -19.52 17.75
N ALA A 23 7.29 -19.16 18.02
CA ALA A 23 8.13 -19.80 19.04
C ALA A 23 7.86 -19.34 20.48
N SER A 24 6.81 -18.53 20.72
CA SER A 24 6.35 -17.98 22.02
C SER A 24 7.39 -17.24 22.89
N GLY A 25 8.65 -17.17 22.46
CA GLY A 25 9.74 -16.44 23.12
C GLY A 25 9.82 -14.95 22.80
N GLY A 26 9.09 -14.48 21.78
CA GLY A 26 9.05 -13.07 21.38
C GLY A 26 10.43 -12.46 21.13
N PHE A 27 10.51 -11.13 21.09
CA PHE A 27 11.78 -10.42 21.20
C PHE A 27 12.05 -10.08 22.67
N PRO A 28 13.31 -10.02 23.11
CA PRO A 28 13.65 -9.36 24.37
C PRO A 28 13.08 -7.94 24.36
N VAL A 29 12.41 -7.53 25.45
CA VAL A 29 11.68 -6.24 25.56
C VAL A 29 12.46 -5.02 25.02
N PRO A 30 13.78 -4.87 25.24
CA PRO A 30 14.53 -3.75 24.68
C PRO A 30 14.60 -3.76 23.14
N ILE A 31 14.74 -4.94 22.54
CA ILE A 31 14.82 -5.11 21.08
C ILE A 31 13.46 -4.86 20.45
N GLU A 32 12.40 -5.40 21.05
CA GLU A 32 11.01 -5.19 20.61
C GLU A 32 10.67 -3.69 20.57
N ARG A 33 11.00 -2.95 21.63
CA ARG A 33 10.77 -1.50 21.71
C ARG A 33 11.56 -0.76 20.63
N GLY A 34 12.84 -1.10 20.44
CA GLY A 34 13.67 -0.49 19.40
C GLY A 34 13.09 -0.69 18.00
N ILE A 35 12.72 -1.93 17.66
CA ILE A 35 12.11 -2.27 16.36
C ILE A 35 10.76 -1.56 16.20
N THR A 36 9.95 -1.50 17.25
CA THR A 36 8.63 -0.84 17.21
C THR A 36 8.76 0.65 16.93
N ILE A 37 9.68 1.34 17.60
CA ILE A 37 9.93 2.78 17.38
C ILE A 37 10.41 3.02 15.93
N LEU A 38 11.36 2.22 15.46
CA LEU A 38 11.84 2.31 14.08
C LEU A 38 10.72 2.04 13.06
N GLY A 39 9.89 1.03 13.31
CA GLY A 39 8.75 0.68 12.46
C GLY A 39 7.70 1.79 12.40
N GLN A 40 7.37 2.41 13.54
CA GLN A 40 6.45 3.54 13.60
C GLN A 40 7.01 4.78 12.87
N GLY A 41 8.33 4.98 12.88
CA GLY A 41 9.00 6.06 12.15
C GLY A 41 9.06 5.86 10.63
N ALA A 42 8.88 4.63 10.14
CA ALA A 42 9.02 4.32 8.72
C ALA A 42 7.96 5.01 7.84
N ILE A 43 6.69 5.05 8.29
CA ILE A 43 5.60 5.68 7.53
C ILE A 43 5.81 7.20 7.43
N PRO A 44 6.07 7.96 8.52
CA PRO A 44 6.40 9.37 8.44
C PRO A 44 7.57 9.68 7.51
N LEU A 45 8.64 8.87 7.57
CA LEU A 45 9.80 9.05 6.69
C LEU A 45 9.44 8.81 5.22
N ALA A 46 8.62 7.79 4.93
CA ALA A 46 8.14 7.53 3.57
C ALA A 46 7.24 8.66 3.02
N LEU A 47 6.41 9.27 3.88
CA LEU A 47 5.61 10.44 3.51
C LEU A 47 6.48 11.69 3.30
N LEU A 48 7.51 11.87 4.12
CA LEU A 48 8.48 12.96 3.97
C LEU A 48 9.24 12.83 2.66
N THR A 49 9.72 11.63 2.31
CA THR A 49 10.43 11.39 1.04
C THR A 49 9.51 11.62 -0.16
N LEU A 50 8.25 11.20 -0.08
CA LEU A 50 7.23 11.54 -1.07
C LEU A 50 7.07 13.07 -1.21
N GLY A 51 6.96 13.80 -0.10
CA GLY A 51 6.87 15.26 -0.10
C GLY A 51 8.09 15.93 -0.76
N ILE A 52 9.31 15.49 -0.43
CA ILE A 52 10.54 15.97 -1.05
C ILE A 52 10.56 15.67 -2.55
N GLN A 53 10.12 14.48 -2.96
CA GLN A 53 10.06 14.09 -4.37
C GLN A 53 9.09 14.97 -5.17
N LEU A 54 7.97 15.36 -4.58
CA LEU A 54 7.01 16.29 -5.18
C LEU A 54 7.53 17.73 -5.21
N ALA A 55 8.17 18.20 -4.14
CA ALA A 55 8.71 19.56 -4.10
C ALA A 55 9.74 19.81 -5.22
N ARG A 56 10.43 18.76 -5.68
CA ARG A 56 11.42 18.80 -6.76
C ARG A 56 10.85 18.56 -8.15
N THR A 57 9.53 18.34 -8.28
CA THR A 57 8.91 17.93 -9.54
C THR A 57 7.61 18.69 -9.79
N PRO A 58 7.37 19.29 -10.97
CA PRO A 58 6.07 19.86 -11.28
C PRO A 58 4.94 18.82 -11.20
N LEU A 59 3.78 19.19 -10.66
CA LEU A 59 2.60 18.34 -10.57
C LEU A 59 1.85 18.30 -11.91
N VAL A 60 2.38 17.53 -12.86
CA VAL A 60 1.74 17.29 -14.15
C VAL A 60 1.28 15.84 -14.19
N PHE A 61 -0.04 15.64 -14.26
CA PHE A 61 -0.64 14.31 -14.35
C PHE A 61 -0.81 13.93 -15.82
N GLY A 62 -0.04 12.95 -16.28
CA GLY A 62 -0.16 12.40 -17.62
C GLY A 62 -1.11 11.21 -17.68
N ARG A 63 -1.21 10.61 -18.87
CA ARG A 63 -2.01 9.40 -19.10
C ARG A 63 -1.63 8.25 -18.17
N HIS A 64 -0.35 8.10 -17.82
CA HIS A 64 0.12 6.94 -17.04
C HIS A 64 -0.31 7.06 -15.58
N GLU A 65 -0.24 8.26 -15.01
CA GLU A 65 -0.68 8.54 -13.65
C GLU A 65 -2.21 8.39 -13.52
N LEU A 66 -2.96 8.89 -14.50
CA LEU A 66 -4.41 8.72 -14.56
C LEU A 66 -4.82 7.26 -14.71
N LEU A 67 -4.15 6.51 -15.59
CA LEU A 67 -4.38 5.07 -15.74
C LEU A 67 -4.03 4.31 -14.46
N GLY A 68 -2.89 4.59 -13.83
CA GLY A 68 -2.49 3.97 -12.58
C GLY A 68 -3.49 4.22 -11.45
N ALA A 69 -3.93 5.47 -11.28
CA ALA A 69 -4.95 5.83 -10.31
C ALA A 69 -6.31 5.21 -10.63
N GLY A 70 -6.75 5.22 -11.89
CA GLY A 70 -8.03 4.64 -12.32
C GLY A 70 -8.07 3.11 -12.15
N LEU A 71 -7.00 2.41 -12.53
CA LEU A 71 -6.88 0.97 -12.29
C LEU A 71 -6.96 0.64 -10.80
N ARG A 72 -6.31 1.44 -9.95
CA ARG A 72 -6.35 1.21 -8.50
C ARG A 72 -7.73 1.54 -7.90
N LEU A 73 -8.31 2.70 -8.22
CA LEU A 73 -9.52 3.19 -7.56
C LEU A 73 -10.82 2.63 -8.13
N VAL A 74 -10.81 2.08 -9.36
CA VAL A 74 -12.01 1.55 -10.02
C VAL A 74 -11.89 0.06 -10.27
N VAL A 75 -10.84 -0.36 -11.00
CA VAL A 75 -10.72 -1.77 -11.39
C VAL A 75 -10.47 -2.66 -10.19
N SER A 76 -9.62 -2.24 -9.25
CA SER A 76 -9.30 -3.07 -8.09
C SER A 76 -10.48 -3.32 -7.13
N PRO A 77 -11.31 -2.32 -6.73
CA PRO A 77 -12.50 -2.61 -5.92
C PRO A 77 -13.58 -3.38 -6.67
N LEU A 78 -13.74 -3.18 -7.98
CA LEU A 78 -14.67 -3.97 -8.80
C LEU A 78 -14.27 -5.45 -8.82
N LEU A 79 -12.98 -5.73 -9.02
CA LEU A 79 -12.44 -7.09 -8.95
C LEU A 79 -12.62 -7.68 -7.54
N ALA A 80 -12.34 -6.91 -6.50
CA ALA A 80 -12.52 -7.35 -5.13
C ALA A 80 -13.99 -7.69 -4.82
N TYR A 81 -14.95 -6.89 -5.31
CA TYR A 81 -16.38 -7.15 -5.14
C TYR A 81 -16.80 -8.44 -5.85
N GLY A 82 -16.36 -8.65 -7.09
CA GLY A 82 -16.64 -9.85 -7.86
C GLY A 82 -16.06 -11.11 -7.20
N LEU A 83 -14.80 -11.05 -6.78
CA LEU A 83 -14.13 -12.16 -6.10
C LEU A 83 -14.75 -12.44 -4.73
N ALA A 84 -15.02 -11.41 -3.93
CA ALA A 84 -15.66 -11.55 -2.62
C ALA A 84 -17.06 -12.18 -2.74
N SER A 85 -17.84 -11.76 -3.74
CA SER A 85 -19.16 -12.33 -4.01
C SER A 85 -19.06 -13.78 -4.48
N GLY A 86 -18.09 -14.11 -5.34
CA GLY A 86 -17.82 -15.48 -5.79
C GLY A 86 -17.34 -16.42 -4.68
N LEU A 87 -16.66 -15.88 -3.66
CA LEU A 87 -16.27 -16.59 -2.44
C LEU A 87 -17.40 -16.69 -1.40
N GLY A 88 -18.56 -16.10 -1.67
CA GLY A 88 -19.71 -16.12 -0.76
C GLY A 88 -19.57 -15.19 0.46
N LEU A 89 -18.66 -14.20 0.42
CA LEU A 89 -18.53 -13.21 1.48
C LEU A 89 -19.76 -12.30 1.52
N GLN A 90 -20.30 -12.06 2.72
CA GLN A 90 -21.52 -11.28 2.93
C GLN A 90 -21.32 -10.20 4.00
N GLY A 91 -22.19 -9.18 3.96
CA GLY A 91 -22.22 -8.13 4.96
C GLY A 91 -20.87 -7.43 5.14
N LEU A 92 -20.41 -7.37 6.39
CA LEU A 92 -19.20 -6.64 6.80
C LEU A 92 -17.92 -7.16 6.13
N ASP A 93 -17.77 -8.48 5.97
CA ASP A 93 -16.55 -9.07 5.43
C ASP A 93 -16.33 -8.63 3.97
N ARG A 94 -17.41 -8.63 3.17
CA ARG A 94 -17.39 -8.14 1.80
C ARG A 94 -17.06 -6.64 1.75
N GLN A 95 -17.67 -5.85 2.63
CA GLN A 95 -17.43 -4.41 2.70
C GLN A 95 -15.97 -4.09 3.02
N VAL A 96 -15.39 -4.75 4.03
CA VAL A 96 -13.99 -4.55 4.42
C VAL A 96 -13.06 -4.92 3.27
N VAL A 97 -13.25 -6.06 2.61
CA VAL A 97 -12.40 -6.49 1.48
C VAL A 97 -12.47 -5.50 0.32
N VAL A 98 -13.67 -5.07 -0.06
CA VAL A 98 -13.87 -4.11 -1.16
C VAL A 98 -13.28 -2.75 -0.81
N LEU A 99 -13.46 -2.30 0.43
CA LEU A 99 -12.90 -1.04 0.91
C LEU A 99 -11.37 -1.06 0.94
N GLN A 100 -10.77 -2.16 1.41
CA GLN A 100 -9.32 -2.33 1.41
C GLN A 100 -8.74 -2.33 -0.02
N ALA A 101 -9.47 -2.91 -0.98
CA ALA A 101 -9.07 -2.84 -2.38
C ALA A 101 -9.16 -1.42 -2.94
N ALA A 102 -10.18 -0.65 -2.58
CA ALA A 102 -10.36 0.74 -3.00
C ALA A 102 -9.30 1.72 -2.45
N MET A 103 -8.42 1.29 -1.54
CA MET A 103 -7.38 2.13 -0.96
C MET A 103 -6.42 2.68 -2.03
N PRO A 104 -5.93 3.93 -1.86
CA PRO A 104 -5.04 4.57 -2.79
C PRO A 104 -3.71 3.83 -2.93
N VAL A 105 -2.89 4.23 -3.91
CA VAL A 105 -1.62 3.58 -4.19
C VAL A 105 -0.70 3.65 -2.96
N ALA A 106 -0.14 2.50 -2.58
CA ALA A 106 0.70 2.39 -1.40
C ALA A 106 1.99 3.23 -1.53
N VAL A 107 2.31 4.00 -0.49
CA VAL A 107 3.52 4.84 -0.41
C VAL A 107 4.80 3.99 -0.54
N ASN A 108 4.77 2.74 -0.06
CA ASN A 108 5.90 1.81 -0.20
C ASN A 108 6.29 1.54 -1.66
N SER A 109 5.39 1.76 -2.62
CA SER A 109 5.72 1.68 -4.06
C SER A 109 6.82 2.67 -4.46
N LEU A 110 6.92 3.79 -3.75
CA LEU A 110 8.02 4.75 -3.95
C LEU A 110 9.37 4.15 -3.56
N ILE A 111 9.42 3.39 -2.45
CA ILE A 111 10.62 2.70 -1.97
C ILE A 111 11.03 1.62 -2.99
N TRP A 112 10.07 0.85 -3.50
CA TRP A 112 10.36 -0.14 -4.53
C TRP A 112 10.93 0.47 -5.80
N VAL A 113 10.40 1.60 -6.24
CA VAL A 113 10.88 2.24 -7.48
C VAL A 113 12.21 2.98 -7.26
N THR A 114 12.52 3.41 -6.03
CA THR A 114 13.86 3.90 -5.69
C THR A 114 14.90 2.79 -5.69
N GLU A 115 14.57 1.61 -5.14
CA GLU A 115 15.52 0.50 -4.97
C GLU A 115 15.68 -0.35 -6.24
N LEU A 116 14.59 -0.58 -6.97
CA LEU A 116 14.55 -1.53 -8.09
C LEU A 116 14.67 -0.84 -9.46
N GLY A 117 14.73 0.50 -9.46
CA GLY A 117 14.73 1.31 -10.66
C GLY A 117 13.32 1.54 -11.22
N GLY A 118 13.13 2.71 -11.81
CA GLY A 118 11.87 3.13 -12.41
C GLY A 118 11.62 4.63 -12.23
N ASP A 119 10.41 5.07 -12.59
CA ASP A 119 10.07 6.48 -12.57
C ASP A 119 9.46 6.89 -11.21
N ARG A 120 10.35 7.30 -10.29
CA ARG A 120 10.01 7.80 -8.95
C ARG A 120 9.03 8.95 -9.00
N THR A 121 9.18 9.83 -9.97
CA THR A 121 8.32 10.99 -10.18
C THR A 121 6.90 10.58 -10.55
N ARG A 122 6.74 9.67 -11.52
CA ARG A 122 5.40 9.17 -11.91
C ARG A 122 4.71 8.47 -10.75
N VAL A 123 5.44 7.66 -10.00
CA VAL A 123 4.89 6.93 -8.85
C VAL A 123 4.46 7.90 -7.75
N ALA A 124 5.30 8.88 -7.39
CA ALA A 124 4.94 9.91 -6.41
C ALA A 124 3.69 10.70 -6.83
N ARG A 125 3.62 11.12 -8.10
CA ARG A 125 2.43 11.81 -8.66
C ARG A 125 1.19 10.93 -8.62
N THR A 126 1.32 9.65 -8.99
CA THR A 126 0.22 8.69 -8.98
C THR A 126 -0.30 8.46 -7.56
N ILE A 127 0.59 8.34 -6.57
CA ILE A 127 0.21 8.22 -5.16
C ILE A 127 -0.63 9.42 -4.76
N VAL A 128 -0.14 10.64 -4.95
CA VAL A 128 -0.85 11.87 -4.57
C VAL A 128 -2.18 12.01 -5.29
N LEU A 129 -2.19 11.78 -6.60
CA LEU A 129 -3.41 11.80 -7.40
C LEU A 129 -4.44 10.80 -6.85
N SER A 130 -4.02 9.55 -6.60
CA SER A 130 -4.90 8.52 -6.07
C SER A 130 -5.40 8.85 -4.66
N THR A 131 -4.57 9.46 -3.81
CA THR A 131 -4.96 9.90 -2.47
C THR A 131 -6.00 11.01 -2.54
N PHE A 132 -5.81 12.02 -3.40
CA PHE A 132 -6.80 13.08 -3.60
C PHE A 132 -8.12 12.54 -4.16
N LEU A 133 -8.06 11.70 -5.19
CA LEU A 133 -9.25 11.08 -5.76
C LEU A 133 -9.96 10.17 -4.74
N SER A 134 -9.22 9.52 -3.84
CA SER A 134 -9.79 8.63 -2.80
C SER A 134 -10.75 9.35 -1.86
N LEU A 135 -10.60 10.66 -1.65
CA LEU A 135 -11.54 11.47 -0.87
C LEU A 135 -12.96 11.40 -1.43
N PHE A 136 -13.10 11.22 -2.74
CA PHE A 136 -14.39 11.10 -3.42
C PHE A 136 -14.74 9.64 -3.72
N THR A 137 -13.77 8.80 -4.09
CA THR A 137 -14.07 7.41 -4.48
C THR A 137 -14.38 6.52 -3.29
N LEU A 138 -13.74 6.71 -2.12
CA LEU A 138 -13.99 5.87 -0.93
C LEU A 138 -15.43 6.01 -0.41
N PRO A 139 -16.00 7.22 -0.26
CA PRO A 139 -17.43 7.36 0.10
C PRO A 139 -18.36 6.66 -0.89
N VAL A 140 -18.08 6.75 -2.20
CA VAL A 140 -18.87 6.10 -3.24
C VAL A 140 -18.80 4.59 -3.15
N VAL A 141 -17.60 4.03 -2.97
CA VAL A 141 -17.39 2.59 -2.81
C VAL A 141 -18.07 2.08 -1.53
N LEU A 142 -17.94 2.81 -0.42
CA LEU A 142 -18.62 2.49 0.84
C LEU A 142 -20.13 2.44 0.64
N TRP A 143 -20.71 3.49 0.05
CA TRP A 143 -22.14 3.55 -0.23
C TRP A 143 -22.61 2.39 -1.10
N LEU A 144 -21.87 2.07 -2.18
CA LEU A 144 -22.20 0.96 -3.08
C LEU A 144 -22.07 -0.41 -2.40
N SER A 145 -21.08 -0.59 -1.52
CA SER A 145 -20.85 -1.84 -0.79
C SER A 145 -21.80 -2.06 0.39
N SER A 146 -22.41 -0.97 0.88
CA SER A 146 -23.40 -0.99 1.97
C SER A 146 -24.81 -1.44 1.55
N GLN A 147 -25.05 -1.53 0.24
CA GLN A 147 -26.24 -2.14 -0.36
C GLN A 147 -26.05 -3.65 -0.57
#